data_AF-A0A8F9TTJ0-F1
#
_entry.id   AF-A0A8F9TTJ0-F1
#
_cell.length_a   1.000
_cell.length_b   1.000
_cell.length_c   1.000
_cell.angle_alpha   90.00
_cell.angle_beta   90.00
_cell.angle_gamma   90.00
#
_symmetry.space_group_name_H-M   'P 1'
#
loop_
_entity.id
_entity.type
_entity.pdbx_description
1 polymer ?
#
loop_
_entity_poly.entity_id
_entity_poly.type
_entity_poly.pdbx_seq_one_letter_code
_entity_poly.pdbx_strand_id
1 'polypeptide(L)'
;MKQRLWWLAAGVIGAASLWAQPVILQVQPVGNATPGEEAHVTMFALNRGAEPVNAPLPSRMAARLAAGERRWTVQLQRVSGGEGAIAAGAFAEAEYAYLVPADASGSVVFTLSAPGAGGVLVDLQGKARPDRLVRSDTEETAEAATQAEKTEVAKVAKPTTSGVPTPAISKIQRAFSDHFSAHQPVYFIFGPNDPAAKFQFSFKYRMVSDSVAESTTVQPLQGLYFAYTQRSLWNITESSSPFYDSSYMPEIFYERLEPAANQKGDWVHWLGYQGGLMHESNGRDGLSSRSLNIAFVRPMLMLGHFDGWNLILAPRVFAYVGGLSDNPTMANYRGHVEWNAYLGKNGGMALAITGRTGSGFHKGSLQLDLTYPLKSRLGNIATFFLVQYFNGYGEGLLNFDERSDTWRAGFSLVR
;
A
#
# COMPACT_ATOMS: atom_id res chain seq x y z
N MET A 1 26.87 -14.22 66.45
CA MET A 1 28.06 -14.83 65.80
C MET A 1 28.31 -14.13 64.47
N LYS A 2 29.47 -13.46 64.36
CA LYS A 2 30.26 -13.06 63.15
C LYS A 2 29.50 -12.43 61.97
N GLN A 3 29.51 -11.09 61.80
CA GLN A 3 30.54 -10.28 61.08
C GLN A 3 30.81 -10.78 59.65
N ARG A 4 30.59 -10.00 58.58
CA ARG A 4 31.47 -8.89 58.16
C ARG A 4 30.79 -7.83 57.25
N LEU A 5 31.11 -6.58 57.59
CA LEU A 5 31.11 -5.30 56.85
C LEU A 5 32.25 -5.35 55.77
N TRP A 6 32.27 -4.68 54.61
CA TRP A 6 32.48 -3.24 54.28
C TRP A 6 32.28 -3.00 52.75
N TRP A 7 31.55 -1.96 52.28
CA TRP A 7 31.98 -0.66 51.67
C TRP A 7 33.01 -0.77 50.50
N LEU A 8 32.99 -0.10 49.34
CA LEU A 8 32.51 1.17 48.76
C LEU A 8 32.27 0.91 47.22
N ALA A 9 31.58 1.70 46.38
CA ALA A 9 31.63 3.15 46.23
C ALA A 9 30.39 3.69 45.49
N ALA A 10 30.09 4.94 45.83
CA ALA A 10 29.04 5.77 45.26
C ALA A 10 29.28 6.11 43.78
N GLY A 11 28.18 6.18 43.05
CA GLY A 11 28.03 6.91 41.79
C GLY A 11 26.57 7.34 41.68
N VAL A 12 26.22 8.44 42.34
CA VAL A 12 24.92 9.12 42.14
C VAL A 12 25.01 9.93 40.86
N ILE A 13 23.91 9.93 40.10
CA ILE A 13 23.32 11.01 39.27
C ILE A 13 22.82 10.43 37.92
N GLY A 14 21.57 10.78 37.59
CA GLY A 14 20.69 10.20 36.57
C GLY A 14 21.23 10.17 35.13
N ALA A 15 20.60 9.44 34.21
CA ALA A 15 19.20 9.64 33.86
C ALA A 15 18.49 8.32 33.53
N ALA A 16 17.49 7.98 34.33
CA ALA A 16 16.33 7.26 33.83
C ALA A 16 15.50 8.21 32.94
N SER A 17 14.81 7.62 31.96
CA SER A 17 13.72 8.17 31.16
C SER A 17 14.01 9.35 30.22
N LEU A 18 14.30 9.05 28.94
CA LEU A 18 14.08 9.97 27.81
C LEU A 18 13.57 9.28 26.52
N TRP A 19 13.08 8.04 26.58
CA TRP A 19 12.53 7.32 25.41
C TRP A 19 11.04 7.03 25.57
N ALA A 20 10.25 8.10 25.66
CA ALA A 20 8.82 8.10 25.40
C ALA A 20 8.50 9.35 24.57
N GLN A 21 9.19 9.50 23.44
CA GLN A 21 8.95 10.57 22.47
C GLN A 21 8.13 9.99 21.31
N PRO A 22 7.15 10.72 20.74
CA PRO A 22 6.26 10.26 19.66
C PRO A 22 6.97 10.21 18.28
N VAL A 23 8.24 9.81 18.29
CA VAL A 23 9.15 9.89 17.15
C VAL A 23 9.32 8.51 16.53
N ILE A 24 8.75 8.31 15.35
CA ILE A 24 8.96 7.08 14.57
C ILE A 24 10.26 7.24 13.79
N LEU A 25 11.12 6.23 13.87
CA LEU A 25 12.36 6.13 13.10
C LEU A 25 12.14 5.22 11.89
N GLN A 26 12.29 5.77 10.69
CA GLN A 26 12.31 5.01 9.44
C GLN A 26 13.71 5.06 8.85
N VAL A 27 14.17 3.93 8.29
CA VAL A 27 15.48 3.80 7.65
C VAL A 27 15.27 3.58 6.15
N GLN A 28 16.17 4.13 5.33
CA GLN A 28 16.26 3.76 3.92
C GLN A 28 17.73 3.50 3.58
N PRO A 29 18.07 2.38 2.91
CA PRO A 29 19.41 2.17 2.40
C PRO A 29 19.73 3.17 1.28
N VAL A 30 20.92 3.74 1.31
CA VAL A 30 21.44 4.57 0.23
C VAL A 30 22.30 3.68 -0.68
N GLY A 31 21.64 2.99 -1.62
CA GLY A 31 22.31 2.15 -2.61
C GLY A 31 22.72 0.76 -2.11
N ASN A 32 23.59 0.11 -2.89
CA ASN A 32 24.08 -1.25 -2.63
C ASN A 32 25.27 -1.21 -1.66
N ALA A 33 25.36 -2.19 -0.75
CA ALA A 33 26.41 -2.26 0.26
C ALA A 33 27.37 -3.43 0.01
N THR A 34 28.68 -3.21 0.16
CA THR A 34 29.73 -4.22 -0.06
C THR A 34 30.24 -4.78 1.28
N PRO A 35 30.37 -6.10 1.45
CA PRO A 35 30.96 -6.69 2.65
C PRO A 35 32.39 -6.18 2.93
N GLY A 36 32.60 -5.64 4.13
CA GLY A 36 33.87 -5.07 4.58
C GLY A 36 34.08 -3.60 4.22
N GLU A 37 33.10 -2.95 3.58
CA GLU A 37 33.15 -1.52 3.23
C GLU A 37 32.16 -0.71 4.06
N GLU A 38 32.35 0.61 4.06
CA GLU A 38 31.42 1.55 4.67
C GLU A 38 30.17 1.70 3.79
N ALA A 39 29.00 1.65 4.43
CA ALA A 39 27.71 1.84 3.79
C ALA A 39 26.92 2.92 4.51
N HIS A 40 26.00 3.55 3.79
CA HIS A 40 25.22 4.68 4.25
C HIS A 40 23.73 4.34 4.34
N VAL A 41 23.08 4.84 5.39
CA VAL A 41 21.63 4.78 5.56
C VAL A 41 21.09 6.15 5.94
N THR A 42 19.94 6.51 5.37
CA THR A 42 19.20 7.70 5.76
C THR A 42 18.19 7.34 6.83
N MET A 43 18.15 8.11 7.91
CA MET A 43 17.22 7.95 9.01
C MET A 43 16.27 9.16 9.11
N PHE A 44 14.98 8.87 9.22
CA PHE A 44 13.92 9.86 9.37
C PHE A 44 13.29 9.75 10.76
N ALA A 45 13.26 10.85 11.52
CA ALA A 45 12.59 10.96 12.81
C ALA A 45 11.33 11.81 12.67
N LEU A 46 10.14 11.21 12.79
CA LEU A 46 8.85 11.91 12.63
C LEU A 46 8.20 12.26 13.97
N ASN A 47 8.06 13.55 14.30
CA ASN A 47 7.31 13.97 15.49
C ASN A 47 5.79 14.00 15.21
N ARG A 48 5.05 13.02 15.73
CA ARG A 48 3.57 12.98 15.63
C ARG A 48 2.84 13.73 16.75
N GLY A 49 3.58 14.31 17.69
CA GLY A 49 3.02 15.09 18.80
C GLY A 49 2.54 16.47 18.36
N ALA A 50 1.75 17.10 19.24
CA ALA A 50 1.27 18.48 19.06
C ALA A 50 2.32 19.53 19.44
N GLU A 51 3.42 19.13 20.07
CA GLU A 51 4.48 20.03 20.57
C GLU A 51 5.83 19.72 19.90
N PRO A 52 6.70 20.71 19.70
CA PRO A 52 8.08 20.50 19.26
C PRO A 52 8.88 19.60 20.21
N VAL A 53 9.67 18.70 19.64
CA VAL A 53 10.55 17.80 20.39
C VAL A 53 12.00 18.26 20.25
N ASN A 54 12.57 18.78 21.34
CA ASN A 54 13.99 19.13 21.45
C ASN A 54 14.86 17.89 21.70
N ALA A 55 14.76 16.88 20.83
CA ALA A 55 15.59 15.70 20.88
C ALA A 55 16.30 15.53 19.54
N PRO A 56 17.55 16.02 19.38
CA PRO A 56 18.32 15.76 18.18
C PRO A 56 18.54 14.25 18.04
N LEU A 57 18.67 13.79 16.80
CA LEU A 57 18.99 12.38 16.56
C LEU A 57 20.32 12.01 17.26
N PRO A 58 20.52 10.76 17.73
CA PRO A 58 21.77 10.38 18.38
C PRO A 58 22.96 10.45 17.42
N SER A 59 24.13 10.92 17.85
CA SER A 59 25.35 10.90 17.01
C SER A 59 25.87 9.49 16.76
N ARG A 60 25.53 8.53 17.64
CA ARG A 60 25.83 7.11 17.53
C ARG A 60 24.64 6.27 17.95
N MET A 61 24.43 5.15 17.27
CA MET A 61 23.38 4.20 17.62
C MET A 61 23.71 2.79 17.14
N ALA A 62 23.14 1.79 17.79
CA ALA A 62 23.31 0.39 17.40
C ALA A 62 22.20 -0.06 16.45
N ALA A 63 22.57 -0.83 15.43
CA ALA A 63 21.65 -1.58 14.60
C ALA A 63 22.06 -3.05 14.53
N ARG A 64 21.10 -3.88 14.12
CA ARG A 64 21.30 -5.31 13.87
C ARG A 64 21.12 -5.58 12.38
N LEU A 65 22.06 -6.32 11.81
CA LEU A 65 21.94 -6.91 10.50
C LEU A 65 21.63 -8.40 10.67
N ALA A 66 20.69 -8.96 9.91
CA ALA A 66 20.36 -10.38 9.94
C ALA A 66 20.24 -10.98 8.54
N ALA A 67 20.89 -12.12 8.29
CA ALA A 67 20.71 -12.94 7.09
C ALA A 67 20.55 -14.40 7.51
N GLY A 68 19.34 -14.94 7.39
CA GLY A 68 18.99 -16.25 7.95
C GLY A 68 19.26 -16.30 9.47
N GLU A 69 20.04 -17.30 9.91
CA GLU A 69 20.44 -17.48 11.32
C GLU A 69 21.59 -16.55 11.75
N ARG A 70 22.30 -15.92 10.81
CA ARG A 70 23.44 -15.04 11.12
C ARG A 70 22.96 -13.65 11.52
N ARG A 71 23.54 -13.13 12.60
CA ARG A 71 23.21 -11.82 13.16
C ARG A 71 24.48 -11.06 13.49
N TRP A 72 24.55 -9.80 13.06
CA TRP A 72 25.63 -8.88 13.38
C TRP A 72 25.08 -7.66 14.09
N THR A 73 25.84 -7.11 15.02
CA THR A 73 25.55 -5.79 15.61
C THR A 73 26.51 -4.79 15.00
N VAL A 74 25.96 -3.75 14.36
CA VAL A 74 26.74 -2.66 13.75
C VAL A 74 26.51 -1.37 14.51
N GLN A 75 27.56 -0.55 14.57
CA GLN A 75 27.48 0.80 15.12
C GLN A 75 27.31 1.77 13.96
N LEU A 76 26.28 2.61 14.06
CA LEU A 76 25.99 3.67 13.13
C LEU A 76 26.57 4.97 13.67
N GLN A 77 27.22 5.72 12.80
CA GLN A 77 27.76 7.04 13.11
C GLN A 77 27.12 8.09 12.21
N ARG A 78 26.55 9.13 12.81
CA ARG A 78 25.90 10.20 12.06
C ARG A 78 26.93 10.99 11.25
N VAL A 79 26.70 11.11 9.95
CA VAL A 79 27.53 11.84 8.99
C VAL A 79 26.98 13.26 8.79
N SER A 80 25.67 13.40 8.65
CA SER A 80 25.01 14.68 8.38
C SER A 80 23.57 14.72 8.93
N GLY A 81 23.01 15.92 9.10
CA GLY A 81 21.62 16.11 9.50
C GLY A 81 21.29 15.76 10.96
N GLY A 82 20.01 15.82 11.31
CA GLY A 82 19.48 15.41 12.62
C GLY A 82 19.82 16.31 13.80
N GLU A 83 20.28 17.53 13.54
CA GLU A 83 20.55 18.55 14.55
C GLU A 83 19.31 19.39 14.84
N GLY A 84 19.08 19.70 16.11
CA GLY A 84 18.03 20.61 16.54
C GLY A 84 16.68 19.97 16.86
N ALA A 85 15.68 20.84 17.01
CA ALA A 85 14.32 20.50 17.40
C ALA A 85 13.50 19.98 16.22
N ILE A 86 12.65 18.97 16.47
CA ILE A 86 11.66 18.50 15.50
C ILE A 86 10.32 19.14 15.83
N ALA A 87 9.86 20.09 15.02
CA ALA A 87 8.56 20.73 15.21
C ALA A 87 7.39 19.71 15.21
N ALA A 88 6.26 20.09 15.82
CA ALA A 88 5.05 19.29 15.81
C ALA A 88 4.62 18.95 14.37
N GLY A 89 4.38 17.67 14.07
CA GLY A 89 4.02 17.19 12.72
C GLY A 89 5.14 17.27 11.69
N ALA A 90 6.37 17.61 12.08
CA ALA A 90 7.54 17.66 11.20
C ALA A 90 8.44 16.43 11.38
N PHE A 91 9.47 16.32 10.53
CA PHE A 91 10.49 15.29 10.66
C PHE A 91 11.90 15.88 10.59
N ALA A 92 12.87 15.15 11.15
CA ALA A 92 14.29 15.38 10.95
C ALA A 92 14.90 14.24 10.14
N GLU A 93 15.82 14.57 9.26
CA GLU A 93 16.59 13.63 8.44
C GLU A 93 18.05 13.65 8.90
N ALA A 94 18.66 12.47 8.99
CA ALA A 94 20.09 12.33 9.23
C ALA A 94 20.66 11.14 8.48
N GLU A 95 21.86 11.32 7.95
CA GLU A 95 22.62 10.28 7.29
C GLU A 95 23.56 9.61 8.30
N TYR A 96 23.63 8.28 8.27
CA TYR A 96 24.52 7.48 9.10
C TYR A 96 25.37 6.56 8.25
N ALA A 97 26.65 6.46 8.60
CA ALA A 97 27.58 5.48 8.07
C ALA A 97 27.70 4.29 9.04
N TYR A 98 27.90 3.10 8.51
CA TYR A 98 28.27 1.90 9.25
C TYR A 98 29.17 0.99 8.43
N LEU A 99 29.99 0.18 9.10
CA LEU A 99 30.81 -0.82 8.45
C LEU A 99 30.00 -2.11 8.23
N VAL A 100 29.94 -2.58 6.98
CA VAL A 100 29.31 -3.85 6.64
C VAL A 100 30.21 -5.01 7.11
N PRO A 101 29.70 -5.99 7.88
CA PRO A 101 30.49 -7.15 8.29
C PRO A 101 31.10 -7.88 7.09
N ALA A 102 32.40 -8.18 7.15
CA ALA A 102 33.15 -8.76 6.03
C ALA A 102 32.68 -10.19 5.65
N ASP A 103 32.02 -10.87 6.58
CA ASP A 103 31.44 -12.21 6.43
C ASP A 103 29.93 -12.18 6.08
N ALA A 104 29.34 -11.00 5.90
CA ALA A 104 27.97 -10.85 5.43
C ALA A 104 27.90 -11.12 3.91
N SER A 105 26.82 -11.76 3.46
CA SER A 105 26.59 -12.08 2.06
C SER A 105 25.10 -12.24 1.77
N GLY A 106 24.65 -11.82 0.59
CA GLY A 106 23.24 -11.86 0.19
C GLY A 106 22.40 -10.76 0.85
N SER A 107 21.08 -10.87 0.78
CA SER A 107 20.18 -9.86 1.34
C SER A 107 20.15 -9.93 2.88
N VAL A 108 20.38 -8.79 3.53
CA VAL A 108 20.37 -8.62 4.99
C VAL A 108 19.19 -7.75 5.43
N VAL A 109 18.54 -8.12 6.53
CA VAL A 109 17.55 -7.29 7.21
C VAL A 109 18.27 -6.37 8.19
N PHE A 110 18.15 -5.07 8.00
CA PHE A 110 18.63 -4.02 8.87
C PHE A 110 17.54 -3.65 9.89
N THR A 111 17.83 -3.69 11.18
CA THR A 111 16.90 -3.31 12.24
C THR A 111 17.59 -2.37 13.22
N LEU A 112 17.03 -1.18 13.45
CA LEU A 112 17.53 -0.27 14.48
C LEU A 112 17.26 -0.84 15.88
N SER A 113 18.23 -0.70 16.79
CA SER A 113 18.05 -1.05 18.20
C SER A 113 17.41 0.10 18.98
N ALA A 114 16.25 0.59 18.54
CA ALA A 114 15.48 1.64 19.18
C ALA A 114 13.99 1.24 19.32
N PRO A 115 13.30 1.61 20.42
CA PRO A 115 11.87 1.33 20.57
C PRO A 115 11.05 1.97 19.44
N GLY A 116 10.25 1.18 18.72
CA GLY A 116 9.37 1.68 17.65
C GLY A 116 10.00 1.81 16.25
N ALA A 117 11.23 1.34 16.05
CA ALA A 117 11.85 1.34 14.73
C ALA A 117 11.49 0.09 13.90
N GLY A 118 11.10 0.30 12.64
CA GLY A 118 10.84 -0.78 11.67
C GLY A 118 12.13 -1.34 11.05
N GLY A 119 12.14 -2.61 10.69
CA GLY A 119 13.23 -3.23 9.93
C GLY A 119 13.13 -2.95 8.43
N VAL A 120 14.26 -2.95 7.73
CA VAL A 120 14.38 -2.67 6.28
C VAL A 120 15.30 -3.70 5.62
N LEU A 121 14.98 -4.14 4.41
CA LEU A 121 15.82 -5.04 3.63
C LEU A 121 16.92 -4.28 2.88
N VAL A 122 18.15 -4.78 2.94
CA VAL A 122 19.32 -4.24 2.24
C VAL A 122 19.96 -5.37 1.44
N ASP A 123 20.23 -5.17 0.16
CA ASP A 123 20.89 -6.16 -0.67
C ASP A 123 22.42 -5.93 -0.69
N LEU A 124 23.20 -6.98 -0.42
CA LEU A 124 24.67 -6.89 -0.39
C LEU A 124 25.24 -7.39 -1.71
N GLN A 125 26.06 -6.55 -2.37
CA GLN A 125 26.79 -6.99 -3.55
C GLN A 125 27.95 -7.90 -3.15
N GLY A 126 27.95 -9.13 -3.68
CA GLY A 126 29.05 -10.07 -3.49
C GLY A 126 30.32 -9.56 -4.16
N LYS A 127 31.47 -9.68 -3.49
CA LYS A 127 32.78 -9.54 -4.14
C LYS A 127 32.84 -10.53 -5.30
N ALA A 128 32.95 -10.03 -6.53
CA ALA A 128 33.19 -10.86 -7.70
C ALA A 128 34.41 -11.74 -7.43
N ARG A 129 34.21 -13.05 -7.38
CA ARG A 129 35.33 -14.00 -7.41
C ARG A 129 35.93 -13.93 -8.82
N PRO A 130 37.25 -13.68 -8.98
CA PRO A 130 37.88 -13.96 -10.23
C PRO A 130 38.02 -15.48 -10.31
N ASP A 131 37.36 -16.13 -11.26
CA ASP A 131 38.03 -17.20 -12.00
C ASP A 131 37.27 -17.69 -13.24
N ARG A 132 38.08 -17.75 -14.30
CA ARG A 132 38.15 -18.79 -15.35
C ARG A 132 37.20 -18.71 -16.55
N LEU A 133 37.71 -17.99 -17.55
CA LEU A 133 37.87 -18.39 -18.95
C LEU A 133 36.88 -19.43 -19.50
N VAL A 134 35.94 -18.93 -20.32
CA VAL A 134 35.55 -19.61 -21.56
C VAL A 134 35.67 -18.58 -22.69
N ARG A 135 36.51 -18.91 -23.68
CA ARG A 135 36.69 -18.18 -24.93
C ARG A 135 35.54 -18.48 -25.89
N SER A 136 35.09 -17.43 -26.56
CA SER A 136 34.78 -17.38 -28.00
C SER A 136 34.75 -15.89 -28.34
N ASP A 137 35.76 -15.34 -29.01
CA ASP A 137 35.84 -15.23 -30.48
C ASP A 137 34.65 -14.36 -30.97
N THR A 138 34.76 -13.18 -31.59
CA THR A 138 35.82 -12.49 -32.35
C THR A 138 35.28 -11.08 -32.65
N GLU A 139 36.15 -10.05 -32.67
CA GLU A 139 36.11 -8.77 -33.43
C GLU A 139 34.82 -7.90 -33.36
N GLU A 140 34.84 -6.56 -33.26
CA GLU A 140 35.59 -5.61 -34.08
C GLU A 140 35.36 -4.18 -33.58
N THR A 141 36.35 -3.33 -33.86
CA THR A 141 36.36 -1.85 -33.91
C THR A 141 36.45 -1.01 -32.62
N ALA A 142 37.58 -0.33 -32.56
CA ALA A 142 38.02 0.72 -31.66
C ALA A 142 37.59 2.11 -32.15
N GLU A 143 37.60 3.10 -31.25
CA GLU A 143 38.19 4.46 -31.37
C GLU A 143 37.55 5.38 -30.30
N ALA A 144 38.28 5.73 -29.23
CA ALA A 144 39.08 6.96 -29.07
C ALA A 144 38.20 8.24 -29.02
N ALA A 145 37.98 8.84 -27.85
CA ALA A 145 38.81 9.90 -27.21
C ALA A 145 38.83 11.20 -28.06
N THR A 146 38.64 12.43 -27.60
CA THR A 146 39.03 13.17 -26.38
C THR A 146 38.38 14.58 -26.54
N GLN A 147 38.03 15.37 -25.52
CA GLN A 147 38.71 16.59 -25.02
C GLN A 147 37.63 17.34 -24.21
N ALA A 148 37.75 17.64 -22.91
CA ALA A 148 38.65 18.55 -22.21
C ALA A 148 38.45 20.03 -22.58
N GLU A 149 37.68 20.76 -21.77
CA GLU A 149 37.73 22.22 -21.70
C GLU A 149 37.68 22.67 -20.23
N LYS A 150 38.70 23.43 -19.82
CA LYS A 150 38.86 24.12 -18.53
C LYS A 150 38.50 25.59 -18.75
N THR A 151 37.58 26.17 -17.98
CA THR A 151 37.66 27.61 -17.65
C THR A 151 36.97 27.97 -16.32
N GLU A 152 37.81 28.54 -15.46
CA GLU A 152 37.64 29.59 -14.45
C GLU A 152 36.56 29.61 -13.34
N VAL A 153 37.11 30.04 -12.21
CA VAL A 153 36.50 30.38 -10.93
C VAL A 153 35.76 31.71 -11.04
N ALA A 154 34.44 31.71 -10.81
CA ALA A 154 33.68 32.90 -10.48
C ALA A 154 33.23 32.83 -9.01
N LYS A 155 33.73 33.77 -8.19
CA LYS A 155 33.17 34.08 -6.86
C LYS A 155 31.73 34.54 -7.04
N VAL A 156 30.77 33.80 -6.49
CA VAL A 156 29.36 34.23 -6.39
C VAL A 156 28.98 34.39 -4.92
N ALA A 157 28.30 35.49 -4.65
CA ALA A 157 27.94 36.03 -3.35
C ALA A 157 27.07 35.11 -2.50
N LYS A 158 27.14 35.29 -1.18
CA LYS A 158 26.19 34.75 -0.19
C LYS A 158 24.75 35.18 -0.56
N PRO A 159 23.78 34.26 -0.68
CA PRO A 159 22.39 34.58 -0.48
C PRO A 159 22.09 34.48 1.01
N THR A 160 21.94 35.64 1.66
CA THR A 160 21.15 35.76 2.88
C THR A 160 19.69 35.74 2.45
N THR A 161 18.95 34.68 2.76
CA THR A 161 17.48 34.72 2.86
C THR A 161 17.02 33.55 3.72
N SER A 162 16.45 33.88 4.86
CA SER A 162 15.66 32.98 5.70
C SER A 162 14.47 32.47 4.88
N GLY A 163 14.59 31.24 4.41
CA GLY A 163 13.48 30.44 3.91
C GLY A 163 13.72 29.03 4.40
N VAL A 164 12.87 28.54 5.30
CA VAL A 164 12.89 27.14 5.73
C VAL A 164 12.94 26.26 4.48
N PRO A 165 13.99 25.46 4.26
CA PRO A 165 14.01 24.52 3.14
C PRO A 165 12.87 23.54 3.41
N THR A 166 11.77 23.67 2.65
CA THR A 166 10.77 22.61 2.62
C THR A 166 11.40 21.47 1.84
N PRO A 167 11.68 20.30 2.45
CA PRO A 167 12.30 19.20 1.71
C PRO A 167 11.39 18.85 0.53
N ALA A 168 11.95 18.68 -0.67
CA ALA A 168 11.17 18.30 -1.86
C ALA A 168 10.30 17.06 -1.60
N ILE A 169 10.80 16.12 -0.79
CA ILE A 169 10.10 14.92 -0.30
C ILE A 169 8.83 15.26 0.51
N SER A 170 8.84 16.33 1.32
CA SER A 170 7.66 16.71 2.13
C SER A 170 6.51 17.31 1.31
N LYS A 171 6.83 17.89 0.14
CA LYS A 171 5.84 18.31 -0.87
C LYS A 171 5.38 17.11 -1.69
N ILE A 172 6.29 16.20 -2.06
CA ILE A 172 5.99 15.00 -2.86
C ILE A 172 5.16 13.96 -2.08
N GLN A 173 5.46 13.73 -0.80
CA GLN A 173 4.82 12.67 0.01
C GLN A 173 3.44 13.07 0.54
N ARG A 174 3.20 14.36 0.84
CA ARG A 174 1.84 14.86 1.09
C ARG A 174 1.02 14.89 -0.20
N ALA A 175 1.58 15.41 -1.28
CA ALA A 175 0.89 15.43 -2.57
C ALA A 175 0.57 14.04 -3.11
N PHE A 176 1.37 13.00 -2.85
CA PHE A 176 1.06 11.65 -3.33
C PHE A 176 0.05 10.93 -2.42
N SER A 177 0.19 11.02 -1.09
CA SER A 177 -0.68 10.30 -0.16
C SER A 177 -2.12 10.81 -0.13
N ASP A 178 -2.33 12.12 -0.29
CA ASP A 178 -3.67 12.73 -0.23
C ASP A 178 -4.56 12.33 -1.42
N HIS A 179 -3.96 11.75 -2.46
CA HIS A 179 -4.66 11.30 -3.66
C HIS A 179 -5.16 9.86 -3.53
N PHE A 180 -4.63 9.07 -2.59
CA PHE A 180 -5.09 7.69 -2.37
C PHE A 180 -6.31 7.64 -1.46
N SER A 181 -7.26 6.81 -1.84
CA SER A 181 -8.41 6.44 -1.00
C SER A 181 -8.85 5.02 -1.27
N ALA A 182 -9.69 4.48 -0.38
CA ALA A 182 -10.34 3.20 -0.57
C ALA A 182 -11.26 3.21 -1.80
N HIS A 183 -11.35 2.08 -2.51
CA HIS A 183 -12.21 1.91 -3.69
C HIS A 183 -13.14 0.71 -3.56
N GLN A 184 -12.58 -0.50 -3.49
CA GLN A 184 -13.31 -1.73 -3.16
C GLN A 184 -12.87 -2.26 -1.79
N PRO A 185 -13.62 -3.23 -1.20
CA PRO A 185 -13.22 -3.88 0.04
C PRO A 185 -11.81 -4.48 -0.04
N VAL A 186 -11.07 -4.38 1.06
CA VAL A 186 -9.75 -4.99 1.24
C VAL A 186 -9.87 -6.04 2.32
N TYR A 187 -9.65 -7.31 1.98
CA TYR A 187 -9.92 -8.42 2.88
C TYR A 187 -9.07 -9.65 2.60
N PHE A 188 -8.98 -10.51 3.60
CA PHE A 188 -8.49 -11.88 3.49
C PHE A 188 -9.45 -12.80 4.24
N ILE A 189 -9.98 -13.80 3.55
CA ILE A 189 -10.98 -14.74 4.08
C ILE A 189 -10.64 -16.18 3.68
N PHE A 190 -11.06 -17.12 4.52
CA PHE A 190 -10.81 -18.55 4.35
C PHE A 190 -12.09 -19.35 4.57
N GLY A 191 -12.25 -20.45 3.84
CA GLY A 191 -13.41 -21.34 3.90
C GLY A 191 -13.04 -22.81 3.78
N PRO A 192 -14.02 -23.71 3.88
CA PRO A 192 -13.78 -25.15 3.95
C PRO A 192 -13.54 -25.82 2.58
N ASN A 193 -13.92 -25.17 1.48
CA ASN A 193 -13.89 -25.75 0.14
C ASN A 193 -12.89 -25.01 -0.76
N ASP A 194 -12.16 -25.73 -1.61
CA ASP A 194 -11.27 -25.12 -2.58
C ASP A 194 -12.04 -24.30 -3.65
N PRO A 195 -11.52 -23.12 -4.06
CA PRO A 195 -10.36 -22.43 -3.51
C PRO A 195 -10.60 -21.89 -2.10
N ALA A 196 -9.85 -22.41 -1.12
CA ALA A 196 -10.17 -22.23 0.30
C ALA A 196 -9.94 -20.79 0.76
N ALA A 197 -8.88 -20.14 0.27
CA ALA A 197 -8.60 -18.74 0.57
C ALA A 197 -9.03 -17.80 -0.57
N LYS A 198 -9.49 -16.61 -0.18
CA LYS A 198 -9.78 -15.50 -1.10
C LYS A 198 -9.30 -14.20 -0.47
N PHE A 199 -8.64 -13.36 -1.25
CA PHE A 199 -8.30 -12.02 -0.80
C PHE A 199 -8.48 -11.00 -1.90
N GLN A 200 -8.62 -9.75 -1.48
CA GLN A 200 -8.74 -8.61 -2.36
C GLN A 200 -7.96 -7.43 -1.81
N PHE A 201 -7.24 -6.75 -2.71
CA PHE A 201 -6.62 -5.47 -2.46
C PHE A 201 -7.18 -4.45 -3.45
N SER A 202 -7.43 -3.23 -2.99
CA SER A 202 -8.01 -2.19 -3.82
C SER A 202 -7.69 -0.79 -3.34
N PHE A 203 -7.45 0.11 -4.28
CA PHE A 203 -7.31 1.55 -4.03
C PHE A 203 -7.82 2.35 -5.23
N LYS A 204 -8.15 3.62 -4.99
CA LYS A 204 -8.27 4.64 -6.04
C LYS A 204 -7.34 5.82 -5.78
N TYR A 205 -6.85 6.39 -6.86
CA TYR A 205 -5.97 7.53 -6.94
C TYR A 205 -6.70 8.67 -7.66
N ARG A 206 -6.90 9.79 -6.98
CA ARG A 206 -7.47 11.01 -7.58
C ARG A 206 -6.44 11.64 -8.51
N MET A 207 -6.77 11.89 -9.77
CA MET A 207 -5.79 12.43 -10.72
C MET A 207 -5.52 13.92 -10.54
N VAL A 208 -6.54 14.70 -10.16
CA VAL A 208 -6.44 16.16 -9.95
C VAL A 208 -6.95 16.50 -8.55
N SER A 209 -6.13 17.20 -7.75
CA SER A 209 -6.51 17.60 -6.39
C SER A 209 -7.43 18.82 -6.39
N ASP A 210 -8.23 18.92 -5.33
CA ASP A 210 -9.17 20.05 -5.12
C ASP A 210 -8.41 21.37 -4.85
N SER A 211 -7.12 21.31 -4.50
CA SER A 211 -6.26 22.47 -4.27
C SER A 211 -5.74 23.16 -5.55
N VAL A 212 -5.79 22.47 -6.70
CA VAL A 212 -5.45 23.05 -8.02
C VAL A 212 -6.72 23.58 -8.72
N ALA A 213 -7.88 23.49 -8.06
CA ALA A 213 -9.21 23.75 -8.60
C ALA A 213 -9.56 25.22 -8.88
N GLU A 214 -8.71 26.19 -8.50
CA GLU A 214 -8.94 27.60 -8.82
C GLU A 214 -8.53 27.97 -10.27
N SER A 215 -7.90 27.06 -11.01
CA SER A 215 -7.62 27.24 -12.45
C SER A 215 -8.77 26.72 -13.31
N THR A 216 -9.39 27.60 -14.09
CA THR A 216 -10.51 27.32 -15.02
C THR A 216 -10.20 26.24 -16.06
N THR A 217 -8.93 25.94 -16.30
CA THR A 217 -8.47 25.00 -17.33
C THR A 217 -8.58 23.53 -16.91
N VAL A 218 -8.53 23.20 -15.61
CA VAL A 218 -8.47 21.80 -15.11
C VAL A 218 -9.76 21.32 -14.44
N GLN A 219 -10.79 22.16 -14.36
CA GLN A 219 -12.11 21.80 -13.82
C GLN A 219 -12.74 20.52 -14.42
N PRO A 220 -12.69 20.24 -15.74
CA PRO A 220 -13.29 19.01 -16.28
C PRO A 220 -12.56 17.72 -15.85
N LEU A 221 -11.33 17.83 -15.33
CA LEU A 221 -10.56 16.69 -14.82
C LEU A 221 -10.79 16.46 -13.32
N GLN A 222 -11.49 17.38 -12.63
CA GLN A 222 -11.89 17.18 -11.23
C GLN A 222 -12.91 16.05 -11.16
N GLY A 223 -12.62 15.04 -10.33
CA GLY A 223 -13.42 13.82 -10.27
C GLY A 223 -12.90 12.68 -11.15
N LEU A 224 -11.80 12.85 -11.88
CA LEU A 224 -11.13 11.75 -12.59
C LEU A 224 -10.28 10.92 -11.62
N TYR A 225 -10.49 9.61 -11.63
CA TYR A 225 -9.78 8.64 -10.81
C TYR A 225 -9.18 7.53 -11.65
N PHE A 226 -8.00 7.08 -11.23
CA PHE A 226 -7.51 5.74 -11.53
C PHE A 226 -7.80 4.85 -10.34
N ALA A 227 -8.24 3.62 -10.56
CA ALA A 227 -8.31 2.63 -9.49
C ALA A 227 -7.69 1.32 -9.93
N TYR A 228 -7.29 0.55 -8.95
CA TYR A 228 -6.79 -0.79 -9.16
C TYR A 228 -7.37 -1.70 -8.10
N THR A 229 -7.99 -2.79 -8.55
CA THR A 229 -8.42 -3.89 -7.69
C THR A 229 -7.73 -5.16 -8.14
N GLN A 230 -7.23 -5.94 -7.20
CA GLN A 230 -6.73 -7.28 -7.45
C GLN A 230 -7.45 -8.26 -6.54
N ARG A 231 -7.95 -9.36 -7.11
CA ARG A 231 -8.63 -10.41 -6.36
C ARG A 231 -8.01 -11.75 -6.70
N SER A 232 -7.64 -12.51 -5.68
CA SER A 232 -7.03 -13.83 -5.85
C SER A 232 -7.82 -14.90 -5.14
N LEU A 233 -8.05 -16.02 -5.83
CA LEU A 233 -8.56 -17.28 -5.31
C LEU A 233 -7.37 -18.22 -5.12
N TRP A 234 -7.25 -18.81 -3.95
CA TRP A 234 -6.04 -19.51 -3.53
C TRP A 234 -6.37 -20.89 -2.96
N ASN A 235 -5.86 -21.93 -3.62
CA ASN A 235 -5.86 -23.31 -3.14
C ASN A 235 -4.77 -23.50 -2.08
N ILE A 236 -4.86 -22.73 -0.99
CA ILE A 236 -3.83 -22.69 0.05
C ILE A 236 -3.64 -24.05 0.75
N THR A 237 -4.68 -24.89 0.74
CA THR A 237 -4.72 -26.23 1.32
C THR A 237 -4.16 -27.32 0.40
N GLU A 238 -3.95 -27.04 -0.89
CA GLU A 238 -3.39 -28.00 -1.83
C GLU A 238 -1.85 -28.08 -1.75
N SER A 239 -1.27 -29.11 -2.38
CA SER A 239 0.18 -29.31 -2.46
C SER A 239 0.85 -28.10 -3.12
N SER A 240 1.87 -27.55 -2.44
CA SER A 240 2.58 -26.31 -2.83
C SER A 240 1.72 -25.04 -2.81
N SER A 241 0.48 -25.10 -2.30
CA SER A 241 -0.42 -23.97 -2.12
C SER A 241 -0.51 -23.04 -3.35
N PRO A 242 -0.89 -23.53 -4.54
CA PRO A 242 -0.90 -22.72 -5.76
C PRO A 242 -2.07 -21.74 -5.80
N PHE A 243 -1.87 -20.58 -6.42
CA PHE A 243 -2.98 -19.70 -6.77
C PHE A 243 -3.88 -20.37 -7.81
N TYR A 244 -5.18 -20.45 -7.51
CA TYR A 244 -6.17 -20.98 -8.44
C TYR A 244 -6.45 -19.97 -9.54
N ASP A 245 -6.71 -18.72 -9.18
CA ASP A 245 -6.94 -17.62 -10.13
C ASP A 245 -6.56 -16.27 -9.51
N SER A 246 -6.21 -15.30 -10.33
CA SER A 246 -5.94 -13.92 -9.90
C SER A 246 -6.43 -12.94 -10.94
N SER A 247 -7.40 -12.11 -10.59
CA SER A 247 -7.97 -11.10 -11.48
C SER A 247 -7.35 -9.73 -11.19
N TYR A 248 -6.87 -9.07 -12.25
CA TYR A 248 -6.26 -7.74 -12.25
C TYR A 248 -7.26 -6.75 -12.88
N MET A 249 -7.75 -5.78 -12.10
CA MET A 249 -8.84 -4.89 -12.48
C MET A 249 -8.44 -3.41 -12.37
N PRO A 250 -7.67 -2.85 -13.33
CA PRO A 250 -7.50 -1.42 -13.42
C PRO A 250 -8.75 -0.73 -13.98
N GLU A 251 -9.08 0.43 -13.42
CA GLU A 251 -10.22 1.27 -13.79
C GLU A 251 -9.76 2.72 -14.00
N ILE A 252 -10.32 3.39 -15.00
CA ILE A 252 -10.26 4.85 -15.11
C ILE A 252 -11.70 5.34 -15.20
N PHE A 253 -12.10 6.21 -14.28
CA PHE A 253 -13.48 6.67 -14.20
C PHE A 253 -13.59 8.09 -13.69
N TYR A 254 -14.68 8.72 -14.08
CA TYR A 254 -15.17 9.96 -13.49
C TYR A 254 -16.10 9.62 -12.32
N GLU A 255 -15.92 10.26 -11.18
CA GLU A 255 -16.77 10.15 -9.99
C GLU A 255 -17.17 11.54 -9.51
N ARG A 256 -18.47 11.71 -9.29
CA ARG A 256 -19.03 12.91 -8.69
C ARG A 256 -19.95 12.51 -7.56
N LEU A 257 -19.52 12.77 -6.33
CA LEU A 257 -20.29 12.55 -5.11
C LEU A 257 -20.85 13.89 -4.65
N GLU A 258 -22.15 14.05 -4.76
CA GLU A 258 -22.87 15.25 -4.34
C GLU A 258 -24.11 14.78 -3.56
N PRO A 259 -23.93 14.30 -2.33
CA PRO A 259 -25.06 13.93 -1.49
C PRO A 259 -25.95 15.16 -1.34
N ALA A 260 -27.21 15.05 -1.77
CA ALA A 260 -28.17 16.15 -1.67
C ALA A 260 -28.21 16.66 -0.22
N ALA A 261 -28.29 17.99 -0.04
CA ALA A 261 -28.43 18.59 1.28
C ALA A 261 -29.62 17.96 2.00
N ASN A 262 -29.38 17.38 3.18
CA ASN A 262 -30.37 16.64 3.95
C ASN A 262 -31.55 17.56 4.31
N GLN A 263 -32.64 17.49 3.55
CA GLN A 263 -33.89 18.14 3.95
C GLN A 263 -34.58 17.24 4.98
N LYS A 264 -34.99 17.82 6.11
CA LYS A 264 -35.73 17.09 7.15
C LYS A 264 -36.99 16.46 6.53
N GLY A 265 -37.02 15.13 6.45
CA GLY A 265 -38.17 14.36 5.98
C GLY A 265 -37.92 13.54 4.71
N ASP A 266 -36.82 13.77 3.99
CA ASP A 266 -36.48 12.97 2.82
C ASP A 266 -36.00 11.58 3.22
N TRP A 267 -36.49 10.56 2.51
CA TRP A 267 -36.12 9.14 2.70
C TRP A 267 -35.31 8.58 1.53
N VAL A 268 -35.15 9.35 0.46
CA VAL A 268 -34.37 9.04 -0.73
C VAL A 268 -33.36 10.16 -0.94
N HIS A 269 -32.09 9.79 -1.08
CA HIS A 269 -31.00 10.73 -1.29
C HIS A 269 -30.18 10.31 -2.51
N TRP A 270 -30.00 11.22 -3.46
CA TRP A 270 -28.98 11.07 -4.50
C TRP A 270 -27.61 11.25 -3.86
N LEU A 271 -26.72 10.28 -4.06
CA LEU A 271 -25.34 10.35 -3.55
C LEU A 271 -24.35 10.76 -4.64
N GLY A 272 -24.67 10.50 -5.91
CA GLY A 272 -23.76 10.77 -7.02
C GLY A 272 -23.73 9.65 -8.05
N TYR A 273 -22.68 9.65 -8.86
CA TYR A 273 -22.47 8.64 -9.89
C TYR A 273 -20.98 8.41 -10.16
N GLN A 274 -20.68 7.25 -10.71
CA GLN A 274 -19.41 6.94 -11.36
C GLN A 274 -19.66 6.56 -12.83
N GLY A 275 -18.72 6.85 -13.72
CA GLY A 275 -18.74 6.35 -15.09
C GLY A 275 -17.35 6.27 -15.68
N GLY A 276 -17.03 5.18 -16.37
CA GLY A 276 -15.66 4.98 -16.84
C GLY A 276 -15.43 3.68 -17.60
N LEU A 277 -14.16 3.33 -17.70
CA LEU A 277 -13.66 2.12 -18.34
C LEU A 277 -12.98 1.24 -17.29
N MET A 278 -13.20 -0.07 -17.39
CA MET A 278 -12.53 -1.07 -16.57
C MET A 278 -11.99 -2.17 -17.48
N HIS A 279 -10.74 -2.56 -17.24
CA HIS A 279 -10.18 -3.80 -17.77
C HIS A 279 -10.19 -4.84 -16.65
N GLU A 280 -10.45 -6.10 -16.98
CA GLU A 280 -10.25 -7.24 -16.07
C GLU A 280 -9.58 -8.37 -16.85
N SER A 281 -8.45 -8.86 -16.35
CA SER A 281 -7.78 -10.05 -16.90
C SER A 281 -7.25 -10.94 -15.78
N ASN A 282 -6.97 -12.21 -16.10
CA ASN A 282 -6.37 -13.14 -15.15
C ASN A 282 -4.84 -13.26 -15.23
N GLY A 283 -4.21 -12.49 -16.12
CA GLY A 283 -2.75 -12.49 -16.30
C GLY A 283 -2.17 -13.80 -16.82
N ARG A 284 -2.99 -14.70 -17.39
CA ARG A 284 -2.55 -15.97 -17.98
C ARG A 284 -2.45 -15.87 -19.50
N ASP A 285 -1.79 -16.86 -20.11
CA ASP A 285 -1.64 -17.00 -21.55
C ASP A 285 -2.41 -18.22 -22.11
N GLY A 286 -2.40 -18.33 -23.44
CA GLY A 286 -2.99 -19.45 -24.17
C GLY A 286 -4.46 -19.71 -23.84
N LEU A 287 -4.83 -20.99 -23.71
CA LEU A 287 -6.21 -21.41 -23.45
C LEU A 287 -6.74 -21.00 -22.07
N SER A 288 -5.85 -20.66 -21.14
CA SER A 288 -6.21 -20.19 -19.81
C SER A 288 -6.35 -18.66 -19.73
N SER A 289 -5.99 -17.92 -20.80
CA SER A 289 -6.17 -16.47 -20.86
C SER A 289 -7.64 -16.12 -20.78
N ARG A 290 -7.98 -15.18 -19.90
CA ARG A 290 -9.31 -14.60 -19.78
C ARG A 290 -9.17 -13.11 -19.62
N SER A 291 -9.94 -12.38 -20.41
CA SER A 291 -9.91 -10.92 -20.40
C SER A 291 -11.23 -10.31 -20.88
N LEU A 292 -11.52 -9.13 -20.37
CA LEU A 292 -12.64 -8.31 -20.82
C LEU A 292 -12.35 -6.83 -20.54
N ASN A 293 -12.96 -5.96 -21.33
CA ASN A 293 -13.06 -4.56 -21.00
C ASN A 293 -14.53 -4.17 -20.97
N ILE A 294 -14.89 -3.27 -20.05
CA ILE A 294 -16.23 -2.72 -19.97
C ILE A 294 -16.18 -1.19 -19.94
N ALA A 295 -17.17 -0.57 -20.57
CA ALA A 295 -17.57 0.79 -20.28
C ALA A 295 -18.79 0.74 -19.35
N PHE A 296 -18.79 1.51 -18.27
CA PHE A 296 -19.82 1.42 -17.25
C PHE A 296 -20.33 2.79 -16.78
N VAL A 297 -21.55 2.78 -16.24
CA VAL A 297 -22.14 3.86 -15.44
C VAL A 297 -22.73 3.26 -14.18
N ARG A 298 -22.54 3.94 -13.05
CA ARG A 298 -22.96 3.51 -11.72
C ARG A 298 -23.58 4.68 -10.95
N PRO A 299 -24.90 4.91 -11.05
CA PRO A 299 -25.59 5.85 -10.15
C PRO A 299 -25.58 5.30 -8.71
N MET A 300 -25.63 6.19 -7.73
CA MET A 300 -25.66 5.85 -6.31
C MET A 300 -26.81 6.58 -5.62
N LEU A 301 -27.72 5.81 -5.04
CA LEU A 301 -28.87 6.27 -4.27
C LEU A 301 -28.80 5.72 -2.87
N MET A 302 -29.23 6.49 -1.88
CA MET A 302 -29.39 6.05 -0.51
C MET A 302 -30.84 6.17 -0.08
N LEU A 303 -31.35 5.12 0.56
CA LEU A 303 -32.65 5.09 1.20
C LEU A 303 -32.47 5.07 2.73
N GLY A 304 -33.29 5.81 3.46
CA GLY A 304 -33.24 5.89 4.92
C GLY A 304 -32.41 7.08 5.42
N HIS A 305 -31.91 6.99 6.66
CA HIS A 305 -31.28 8.13 7.35
C HIS A 305 -29.76 8.01 7.44
N PHE A 306 -29.04 9.11 7.23
CA PHE A 306 -27.57 9.16 7.29
C PHE A 306 -27.01 8.70 8.64
N ASP A 307 -27.67 9.05 9.75
CA ASP A 307 -27.26 8.66 11.11
C ASP A 307 -27.88 7.33 11.58
N GLY A 308 -28.70 6.71 10.74
CA GLY A 308 -29.49 5.53 11.05
C GLY A 308 -29.12 4.33 10.20
N TRP A 309 -30.07 3.39 10.12
CA TRP A 309 -30.04 2.36 9.11
C TRP A 309 -30.29 2.99 7.74
N ASN A 310 -29.46 2.63 6.78
CA ASN A 310 -29.60 3.06 5.41
C ASN A 310 -29.31 1.91 4.45
N LEU A 311 -29.89 2.02 3.26
CA LEU A 311 -29.68 1.14 2.13
C LEU A 311 -29.12 1.97 0.98
N ILE A 312 -27.87 1.70 0.59
CA ILE A 312 -27.28 2.29 -0.60
C ILE A 312 -27.49 1.33 -1.77
N LEU A 313 -28.09 1.82 -2.85
CA LEU A 313 -28.25 1.12 -4.13
C LEU A 313 -27.30 1.76 -5.14
N ALA A 314 -26.41 0.95 -5.71
CA ALA A 314 -25.36 1.42 -6.60
C ALA A 314 -25.16 0.48 -7.81
N PRO A 315 -26.20 0.25 -8.64
CA PRO A 315 -26.10 -0.68 -9.76
C PRO A 315 -25.07 -0.17 -10.78
N ARG A 316 -24.18 -1.05 -11.24
CA ARG A 316 -23.24 -0.79 -12.33
C ARG A 316 -23.83 -1.38 -13.61
N VAL A 317 -24.29 -0.52 -14.50
CA VAL A 317 -24.72 -0.88 -15.86
C VAL A 317 -23.54 -0.76 -16.79
N PHE A 318 -23.29 -1.76 -17.62
CA PHE A 318 -22.09 -1.78 -18.45
C PHE A 318 -22.29 -2.44 -19.82
N ALA A 319 -21.43 -2.05 -20.76
CA ALA A 319 -21.28 -2.67 -22.06
C ALA A 319 -19.85 -3.21 -22.19
N TYR A 320 -19.71 -4.39 -22.80
CA TYR A 320 -18.40 -4.90 -23.18
C TYR A 320 -17.82 -4.05 -24.31
N VAL A 321 -16.57 -3.64 -24.16
CA VAL A 321 -15.85 -2.85 -25.16
C VAL A 321 -14.60 -3.62 -25.61
N GLY A 322 -14.34 -3.58 -26.91
CA GLY A 322 -13.42 -4.54 -27.51
C GLY A 322 -14.02 -5.95 -27.60
N GLY A 323 -13.25 -6.88 -28.16
CA GLY A 323 -13.67 -8.27 -28.32
C GLY A 323 -13.62 -9.05 -27.00
N LEU A 324 -14.40 -10.12 -26.92
CA LEU A 324 -14.32 -11.14 -25.86
C LEU A 324 -13.68 -12.42 -26.43
N SER A 325 -12.66 -12.31 -27.28
CA SER A 325 -12.07 -13.46 -28.00
C SER A 325 -11.64 -14.60 -27.08
N ASP A 326 -11.09 -14.24 -25.92
CA ASP A 326 -10.59 -15.19 -24.91
C ASP A 326 -11.73 -15.89 -24.14
N ASN A 327 -12.93 -15.32 -24.19
CA ASN A 327 -14.10 -15.81 -23.47
C ASN A 327 -15.41 -15.33 -24.14
N PRO A 328 -15.76 -15.86 -25.33
CA PRO A 328 -16.85 -15.33 -26.15
C PRO A 328 -18.23 -15.43 -25.49
N THR A 329 -18.40 -16.35 -24.55
CA THR A 329 -19.66 -16.61 -23.85
C THR A 329 -19.80 -15.87 -22.51
N MET A 330 -18.84 -15.00 -22.14
CA MET A 330 -18.80 -14.29 -20.85
C MET A 330 -20.12 -13.54 -20.53
N ALA A 331 -20.71 -12.89 -21.53
CA ALA A 331 -21.97 -12.16 -21.37
C ALA A 331 -23.13 -13.06 -20.92
N ASN A 332 -23.13 -14.34 -21.29
CA ASN A 332 -24.17 -15.29 -20.88
C ASN A 332 -24.17 -15.56 -19.37
N TYR A 333 -23.07 -15.24 -18.67
CA TYR A 333 -22.90 -15.48 -17.22
C TYR A 333 -22.92 -14.19 -16.41
N ARG A 334 -22.21 -13.15 -16.88
CA ARG A 334 -22.08 -11.87 -16.17
C ARG A 334 -23.10 -10.80 -16.62
N GLY A 335 -23.63 -10.93 -17.84
CA GLY A 335 -24.62 -10.01 -18.42
C GLY A 335 -24.12 -8.58 -18.56
N HIS A 336 -25.01 -7.63 -18.27
CA HIS A 336 -24.78 -6.19 -18.52
C HIS A 336 -25.08 -5.30 -17.31
N VAL A 337 -25.45 -5.91 -16.18
CA VAL A 337 -25.76 -5.19 -14.94
C VAL A 337 -25.21 -5.97 -13.77
N GLU A 338 -24.44 -5.27 -12.94
CA GLU A 338 -24.07 -5.71 -11.59
C GLU A 338 -24.86 -4.89 -10.58
N TRP A 339 -25.67 -5.57 -9.78
CA TRP A 339 -26.47 -4.98 -8.73
C TRP A 339 -25.64 -4.92 -7.45
N ASN A 340 -25.28 -3.72 -7.00
CA ASN A 340 -24.64 -3.53 -5.70
C ASN A 340 -25.64 -2.87 -4.74
N ALA A 341 -25.81 -3.47 -3.55
CA ALA A 341 -26.60 -2.91 -2.47
C ALA A 341 -25.85 -3.02 -1.15
N TYR A 342 -25.92 -2.00 -0.30
CA TYR A 342 -25.24 -1.95 0.99
C TYR A 342 -26.25 -1.55 2.07
N LEU A 343 -26.53 -2.46 2.99
CA LEU A 343 -27.42 -2.24 4.12
C LEU A 343 -26.60 -2.14 5.39
N GLY A 344 -26.71 -1.03 6.12
CA GLY A 344 -25.96 -0.90 7.36
C GLY A 344 -26.30 0.34 8.15
N LYS A 345 -25.63 0.47 9.30
CA LYS A 345 -25.60 1.68 10.12
C LYS A 345 -24.15 2.13 10.31
N ASN A 346 -23.92 3.44 10.30
CA ASN A 346 -22.60 4.02 10.58
C ASN A 346 -21.99 3.45 11.87
N GLY A 347 -20.76 2.96 11.77
CA GLY A 347 -20.02 2.34 12.88
C GLY A 347 -20.58 1.00 13.40
N GLY A 348 -21.63 0.45 12.78
CA GLY A 348 -22.25 -0.82 13.13
C GLY A 348 -21.98 -1.93 12.11
N MET A 349 -22.75 -3.01 12.20
CA MET A 349 -22.77 -4.09 11.21
C MET A 349 -23.23 -3.59 9.83
N ALA A 350 -22.69 -4.15 8.77
CA ALA A 350 -23.11 -3.87 7.40
C ALA A 350 -23.15 -5.14 6.55
N LEU A 351 -24.13 -5.23 5.67
CA LEU A 351 -24.31 -6.28 4.68
C LEU A 351 -24.15 -5.67 3.28
N ALA A 352 -23.14 -6.11 2.53
CA ALA A 352 -23.06 -5.82 1.09
C ALA A 352 -23.63 -6.99 0.30
N ILE A 353 -24.38 -6.68 -0.75
CA ILE A 353 -25.02 -7.63 -1.64
C ILE A 353 -24.56 -7.28 -3.06
N THR A 354 -23.95 -8.24 -3.75
CA THR A 354 -23.58 -8.11 -5.15
C THR A 354 -24.26 -9.19 -5.97
N GLY A 355 -25.09 -8.78 -6.93
CA GLY A 355 -25.81 -9.67 -7.84
C GLY A 355 -25.41 -9.45 -9.30
N ARG A 356 -25.28 -10.51 -10.09
CA ARG A 356 -25.14 -10.43 -11.55
C ARG A 356 -26.14 -11.34 -12.23
N THR A 357 -26.66 -10.88 -13.36
CA THR A 357 -27.63 -11.63 -14.18
C THR A 357 -27.12 -11.72 -15.60
N GLY A 358 -26.83 -12.93 -16.07
CA GLY A 358 -26.37 -13.23 -17.42
C GLY A 358 -27.38 -12.89 -18.51
N SER A 359 -26.91 -12.75 -19.75
CA SER A 359 -27.76 -12.53 -20.93
C SER A 359 -28.74 -13.69 -21.08
N GLY A 360 -30.04 -13.43 -20.87
CA GLY A 360 -31.10 -14.44 -20.85
C GLY A 360 -31.62 -14.82 -19.45
N PHE A 361 -31.11 -14.21 -18.37
CA PHE A 361 -31.62 -14.34 -16.99
C PHE A 361 -31.59 -15.75 -16.36
N HIS A 362 -31.01 -16.75 -17.03
CA HIS A 362 -30.90 -18.13 -16.51
C HIS A 362 -29.61 -18.41 -15.73
N LYS A 363 -28.59 -17.58 -15.91
CA LYS A 363 -27.29 -17.68 -15.25
C LYS A 363 -27.02 -16.38 -14.49
N GLY A 364 -26.22 -16.45 -13.45
CA GLY A 364 -25.89 -15.30 -12.63
C GLY A 364 -25.12 -15.67 -11.38
N SER A 365 -24.89 -14.70 -10.53
CA SER A 365 -24.28 -14.91 -9.22
C SER A 365 -24.83 -13.96 -8.18
N LEU A 366 -24.73 -14.40 -6.93
CA LEU A 366 -25.03 -13.65 -5.73
C LEU A 366 -23.85 -13.77 -4.77
N GLN A 367 -23.36 -12.64 -4.28
CA GLN A 367 -22.41 -12.54 -3.19
C GLN A 367 -23.02 -11.75 -2.04
N LEU A 368 -22.88 -12.26 -0.82
CA LEU A 368 -23.30 -11.61 0.42
C LEU A 368 -22.08 -11.43 1.31
N ASP A 369 -21.79 -10.21 1.74
CA ASP A 369 -20.67 -9.86 2.60
C ASP A 369 -21.17 -9.23 3.89
N LEU A 370 -21.17 -9.99 4.99
CA LEU A 370 -21.55 -9.51 6.30
C LEU A 370 -20.32 -9.07 7.09
N THR A 371 -20.26 -7.79 7.45
CA THR A 371 -19.14 -7.20 8.19
C THR A 371 -19.55 -6.77 9.59
N TYR A 372 -18.74 -7.12 10.59
CA TYR A 372 -18.90 -6.70 11.98
C TYR A 372 -17.66 -5.93 12.46
N PRO A 373 -17.79 -4.70 12.97
CA PRO A 373 -16.66 -3.90 13.42
C PRO A 373 -16.01 -4.50 14.66
N LEU A 374 -14.69 -4.74 14.59
CA LEU A 374 -13.92 -5.23 15.73
C LEU A 374 -13.36 -4.04 16.51
N LYS A 375 -13.64 -4.00 17.81
CA LYS A 375 -13.04 -3.02 18.74
C LYS A 375 -11.80 -3.66 19.38
N SER A 376 -10.60 -3.28 18.94
CA SER A 376 -9.36 -3.73 19.58
C SER A 376 -8.99 -2.82 20.77
N ARG A 377 -8.52 -3.43 21.87
CA ARG A 377 -7.95 -2.71 23.02
C ARG A 377 -6.45 -2.39 22.85
N LEU A 378 -5.78 -2.94 21.83
CA LEU A 378 -4.32 -2.82 21.60
C LEU A 378 -3.93 -1.79 20.52
N GLY A 379 -4.86 -0.94 20.08
CA GLY A 379 -4.60 0.08 19.07
C GLY A 379 -5.71 0.14 18.03
N ASN A 380 -5.94 1.32 17.47
CA ASN A 380 -7.01 1.64 16.52
C ASN A 380 -6.79 1.02 15.13
N ILE A 381 -6.59 -0.30 15.05
CA ILE A 381 -6.68 -0.98 13.76
C ILE A 381 -8.18 -1.15 13.48
N ALA A 382 -8.71 -0.31 12.60
CA ALA A 382 -10.08 -0.43 12.13
C ALA A 382 -10.19 -1.70 11.26
N THR A 383 -10.47 -2.82 11.92
CA THR A 383 -10.66 -4.13 11.27
C THR A 383 -12.10 -4.57 11.44
N PHE A 384 -12.65 -5.17 10.40
CA PHE A 384 -13.96 -5.81 10.41
C PHE A 384 -13.77 -7.33 10.36
N PHE A 385 -14.55 -8.06 11.14
CA PHE A 385 -14.76 -9.48 10.86
C PHE A 385 -15.72 -9.58 9.66
N LEU A 386 -15.35 -10.37 8.65
CA LEU A 386 -16.13 -10.55 7.42
C LEU A 386 -16.55 -12.01 7.31
N VAL A 387 -17.83 -12.24 7.02
CA VAL A 387 -18.38 -13.52 6.54
C VAL A 387 -18.92 -13.28 5.14
N GLN A 388 -18.42 -14.05 4.17
CA GLN A 388 -18.81 -13.98 2.78
C GLN A 388 -19.47 -15.28 2.35
N TYR A 389 -20.58 -15.15 1.62
CA TYR A 389 -21.21 -16.23 0.88
C TYR A 389 -21.19 -15.90 -0.61
N PHE A 390 -20.83 -16.85 -1.46
CA PHE A 390 -20.92 -16.73 -2.91
C PHE A 390 -21.67 -17.92 -3.49
N ASN A 391 -22.66 -17.65 -4.34
CA ASN A 391 -23.38 -18.67 -5.10
C ASN A 391 -23.57 -18.23 -6.55
N GLY A 392 -23.19 -19.07 -7.51
CA GLY A 392 -23.42 -18.84 -8.93
C GLY A 392 -22.15 -18.88 -9.77
N TYR A 393 -22.16 -18.15 -10.88
CA TYR A 393 -21.10 -18.16 -11.89
C TYR A 393 -20.16 -16.95 -11.80
N GLY A 394 -18.94 -17.09 -12.32
CA GLY A 394 -18.00 -15.97 -12.44
C GLY A 394 -17.38 -15.50 -11.13
N GLU A 395 -17.13 -16.41 -10.18
CA GLU A 395 -16.39 -16.04 -8.95
C GLU A 395 -14.98 -15.56 -9.30
N GLY A 396 -14.27 -16.32 -10.13
CA GLY A 396 -13.04 -15.92 -10.82
C GLY A 396 -13.28 -15.71 -12.31
N LEU A 397 -12.20 -15.46 -13.06
CA LEU A 397 -12.22 -15.41 -14.51
C LEU A 397 -11.92 -16.76 -15.16
N LEU A 398 -11.00 -17.55 -14.59
CA LEU A 398 -10.49 -18.78 -15.23
C LEU A 398 -11.64 -19.74 -15.62
N ASN A 399 -12.49 -20.06 -14.65
CA ASN A 399 -13.66 -20.93 -14.79
C ASN A 399 -14.95 -20.12 -14.59
N PHE A 400 -15.08 -19.00 -15.33
CA PHE A 400 -16.24 -18.11 -15.19
C PHE A 400 -17.58 -18.79 -15.50
N ASP A 401 -17.54 -19.88 -16.25
CA ASP A 401 -18.67 -20.69 -16.70
C ASP A 401 -19.01 -21.87 -15.78
N GLU A 402 -18.23 -22.08 -14.72
CA GLU A 402 -18.52 -23.04 -13.67
C GLU A 402 -19.26 -22.37 -12.50
N ARG A 403 -20.11 -23.16 -11.84
CA ARG A 403 -20.90 -22.69 -10.70
C ARG A 403 -20.17 -22.99 -9.40
N SER A 404 -20.01 -21.98 -8.56
CA SER A 404 -19.49 -22.09 -7.20
C SER A 404 -20.57 -21.88 -6.15
N ASP A 405 -20.40 -22.53 -5.00
CA ASP A 405 -21.19 -22.35 -3.79
C ASP A 405 -20.23 -22.44 -2.59
N THR A 406 -19.96 -21.33 -1.94
CA THR A 406 -18.87 -21.27 -0.95
C THR A 406 -19.13 -20.23 0.14
N TRP A 407 -18.71 -20.58 1.35
CA TRP A 407 -18.70 -19.73 2.52
C TRP A 407 -17.25 -19.50 2.94
N ARG A 408 -16.88 -18.25 3.20
CA ARG A 408 -15.56 -17.89 3.73
C ARG A 408 -15.71 -16.86 4.84
N ALA A 409 -14.79 -16.86 5.80
CA ALA A 409 -14.75 -15.88 6.87
C ALA A 409 -13.31 -15.41 7.14
N GLY A 410 -13.16 -14.22 7.69
CA GLY A 410 -11.85 -13.65 7.98
C GLY A 410 -11.94 -12.18 8.33
N PHE A 411 -11.00 -11.39 7.81
CA PHE A 411 -10.84 -10.00 8.19
C PHE A 411 -10.86 -9.07 6.99
N SER A 412 -11.43 -7.89 7.19
CA SER A 412 -11.49 -6.80 6.24
C SER A 412 -10.91 -5.53 6.87
N LEU A 413 -10.16 -4.76 6.10
CA LEU A 413 -9.65 -3.43 6.45
C LEU A 413 -10.56 -2.32 5.93
N VAL A 414 -11.21 -2.59 4.79
CA VAL A 414 -12.14 -1.68 4.09
C VAL A 414 -13.37 -2.50 3.70
N ARG A 415 -14.56 -1.94 3.89
CA ARG A 415 -15.85 -2.58 3.60
C ARG A 415 -16.72 -1.75 2.67
#